data_AF-A0A8C4YBK4-F1
#
_entry.id   AF-A0A8C4YBK4-F1
#
_cell.length_a   1.000
_cell.length_b   1.000
_cell.length_c   1.000
_cell.angle_alpha   90.00
_cell.angle_beta   90.00
_cell.angle_gamma   90.00
#
_symmetry.space_group_name_H-M   'P 1'
#
loop_
_entity.id
_entity.type
_entity.pdbx_description
1 polymer ?
#
loop_
_entity_poly.entity_id
_entity_poly.type
_entity_poly.pdbx_seq_one_letter_code
_entity_poly.pdbx_strand_id
1 'polypeptide(L)'
;GLPCPKQRPAISLPEEFDRNCRQFWGFMNQCHLQFLMRLKIYSSDQFKVALVVSLLTGNALDYVSPQLEGHSPVLLNQDAFLQSIITIFDDPH
;
A
#
# COMPACT_ATOMS: atom_id res chain seq x y z
N GLY A 1 24.88 -32.35 -13.69
CA GLY A 1 24.33 -31.38 -12.73
C GLY A 1 22.97 -30.95 -13.21
N LEU A 2 21.95 -30.92 -12.35
CA LEU A 2 20.63 -30.44 -12.73
C LEU A 2 20.66 -28.96 -13.11
N PRO A 3 19.83 -28.51 -14.06
CA PRO A 3 19.74 -27.10 -14.44
C PRO A 3 19.13 -26.28 -13.29
N CYS A 4 19.75 -25.14 -12.98
CA CYS A 4 19.26 -24.19 -11.99
C CYS A 4 17.82 -23.76 -12.30
N PRO A 5 16.93 -23.63 -11.29
CA PRO A 5 15.59 -23.13 -11.53
C PRO A 5 15.71 -21.70 -12.05
N LYS A 6 15.11 -21.43 -13.22
CA LYS A 6 14.96 -20.08 -13.75
C LYS A 6 14.25 -19.26 -12.67
N GLN A 7 14.97 -18.31 -12.07
CA GLN A 7 14.38 -17.31 -11.19
C GLN A 7 13.30 -16.60 -12.00
N ARG A 8 12.03 -16.90 -11.71
CA ARG A 8 10.94 -16.01 -12.11
C ARG A 8 11.31 -14.64 -11.55
N PRO A 9 11.12 -13.54 -12.29
CA PRO A 9 11.31 -12.23 -11.70
C PRO A 9 10.36 -12.16 -10.51
N ALA A 10 10.92 -12.22 -9.31
CA ALA A 10 10.17 -11.95 -8.11
C ALA A 10 9.76 -10.50 -8.26
N ILE A 11 8.50 -10.25 -8.56
CA ILE A 11 7.91 -8.93 -8.36
C ILE A 11 8.02 -8.75 -6.84
N SER A 12 9.11 -8.11 -6.41
CA SER A 12 9.32 -7.79 -5.01
C SER A 12 8.07 -7.05 -4.55
N LEU A 13 7.45 -7.52 -3.47
CA LEU A 13 6.45 -6.71 -2.77
C LEU A 13 7.07 -5.35 -2.45
N PRO A 14 6.29 -4.26 -2.48
CA PRO A 14 6.78 -2.96 -2.07
C PRO A 14 7.46 -3.07 -0.70
N GLU A 15 8.60 -2.39 -0.56
CA GLU A 15 9.33 -2.32 0.71
C GLU A 15 8.42 -1.74 1.81
N GLU A 16 8.52 -2.24 3.04
CA GLU A 16 7.73 -1.76 4.19
C GLU A 16 7.89 -0.24 4.36
N PHE A 17 6.77 0.49 4.51
CA PHE A 17 6.77 1.96 4.52
C PHE A 17 6.59 2.53 5.93
N ASP A 18 7.60 3.24 6.45
CA ASP A 18 7.63 3.87 7.77
C ASP A 18 7.69 5.42 7.70
N ARG A 19 6.76 6.03 6.94
CA ARG A 19 6.56 7.50 6.87
C ARG A 19 7.61 8.39 6.18
N ASN A 20 8.62 7.90 5.49
CA ASN A 20 9.51 8.83 4.78
C ASN A 20 8.73 9.51 3.62
N CYS A 21 8.34 10.78 3.78
CA CYS A 21 7.56 11.52 2.78
C CYS A 21 8.26 11.57 1.41
N ARG A 22 9.60 11.50 1.39
CA ARG A 22 10.39 11.40 0.14
C ARG A 22 10.19 10.07 -0.58
N GLN A 23 9.80 9.02 0.15
CA GLN A 23 9.54 7.68 -0.36
C GLN A 23 8.04 7.41 -0.58
N PHE A 24 7.13 8.25 -0.05
CA PHE A 24 5.68 8.06 -0.13
C PHE A 24 5.19 7.91 -1.58
N TRP A 25 5.59 8.82 -2.47
CA TRP A 25 5.24 8.74 -3.89
C TRP A 25 5.86 7.53 -4.58
N GLY A 26 7.06 7.12 -4.16
CA GLY A 26 7.71 5.89 -4.64
C GLY A 26 6.92 4.64 -4.24
N PHE A 27 6.53 4.55 -2.97
CA PHE A 27 5.67 3.50 -2.42
C PHE A 27 4.31 3.42 -3.14
N MET A 28 3.66 4.58 -3.33
CA MET A 28 2.37 4.65 -4.04
C MET A 28 2.46 4.17 -5.49
N ASN A 29 3.54 4.54 -6.19
CA ASN A 29 3.79 4.04 -7.54
C ASN A 29 4.00 2.52 -7.57
N GLN A 30 4.69 1.95 -6.58
CA GLN A 30 4.86 0.49 -6.46
C GLN A 30 3.52 -0.22 -6.22
N CYS A 31 2.68 0.31 -5.33
CA CYS A 31 1.31 -0.18 -5.11
C CYS A 31 0.47 -0.12 -6.40
N HIS A 32 0.55 0.99 -7.14
CA HIS A 32 -0.17 1.13 -8.41
C HIS A 32 0.27 0.09 -9.45
N LEU A 33 1.58 -0.15 -9.59
CA LEU A 33 2.11 -1.19 -10.47
C LEU A 33 1.57 -2.58 -10.08
N GLN A 34 1.50 -2.88 -8.78
CA GLN A 34 0.96 -4.14 -8.29
C GLN A 34 -0.53 -4.32 -8.66
N PHE A 35 -1.32 -3.23 -8.61
CA PHE A 35 -2.72 -3.25 -9.05
C PHE A 35 -2.85 -3.54 -10.54
N LEU A 36 -2.04 -2.86 -11.36
CA LEU A 36 -2.01 -3.06 -12.81
C LEU A 36 -1.60 -4.49 -13.19
N MET A 37 -0.66 -5.09 -12.47
CA MET A 37 -0.24 -6.48 -12.72
C MET A 37 -1.27 -7.53 -12.30
N ARG A 38 -2.19 -7.19 -11.38
CA ARG A 38 -3.13 -8.15 -10.77
C ARG A 38 -4.56 -7.61 -10.70
N LEU A 39 -5.05 -7.05 -11.81
CA LEU A 39 -6.39 -6.44 -11.91
C LEU A 39 -7.53 -7.33 -11.42
N LYS A 40 -7.43 -8.66 -11.58
CA LYS A 40 -8.45 -9.61 -11.11
C LYS A 40 -8.52 -9.74 -9.58
N ILE A 41 -7.40 -9.53 -8.89
CA ILE A 41 -7.32 -9.63 -7.42
C ILE A 41 -7.73 -8.28 -6.81
N TYR A 42 -7.37 -7.18 -7.45
CA TYR A 42 -7.64 -5.82 -7.00
C TYR A 42 -8.82 -5.19 -7.74
N SER A 43 -9.91 -5.95 -7.88
CA SER A 43 -11.13 -5.52 -8.57
C SER A 43 -12.03 -4.62 -7.73
N SER A 44 -11.75 -4.50 -6.43
CA SER A 44 -12.47 -3.65 -5.49
C SER A 44 -11.50 -2.72 -4.77
N ASP A 45 -11.96 -1.52 -4.46
CA ASP A 45 -11.21 -0.54 -3.69
C ASP A 45 -10.82 -1.08 -2.31
N GLN A 46 -11.65 -1.93 -1.69
CA GLN A 46 -11.32 -2.57 -0.43
C GLN A 46 -10.06 -3.45 -0.53
N PHE A 47 -9.89 -4.20 -1.62
CA PHE A 47 -8.70 -5.02 -1.82
C PHE A 47 -7.44 -4.18 -2.06
N LYS A 48 -7.60 -3.04 -2.76
CA LYS A 48 -6.50 -2.10 -2.98
C LYS A 48 -6.07 -1.44 -1.67
N VAL A 49 -7.04 -0.96 -0.88
CA VAL A 49 -6.79 -0.37 0.44
C VAL A 49 -6.15 -1.40 1.36
N ALA A 50 -6.69 -2.63 1.42
CA ALA A 50 -6.13 -3.71 2.24
C ALA A 50 -4.66 -4.01 1.89
N LEU A 51 -4.28 -4.00 0.62
CA LEU A 51 -2.87 -4.14 0.22
C LEU A 51 -2.03 -2.98 0.78
N VAL A 52 -2.45 -1.73 0.54
CA VAL A 52 -1.68 -0.56 0.98
C VAL A 52 -1.49 -0.60 2.49
N VAL A 53 -2.56 -0.88 3.25
CA VAL A 53 -2.53 -1.03 4.71
C VAL A 53 -1.60 -2.14 5.15
N SER A 54 -1.61 -3.30 4.47
CA SER A 54 -0.73 -4.44 4.82
C SER A 54 0.77 -4.15 4.65
N LEU A 55 1.11 -3.09 3.92
CA LEU A 55 2.48 -2.67 3.65
C LEU A 55 2.90 -1.47 4.52
N LEU A 56 1.97 -0.91 5.32
CA LEU A 56 2.29 0.13 6.29
C LEU A 56 2.94 -0.49 7.52
N THR A 57 3.94 0.19 8.05
CA THR A 57 4.61 -0.18 9.30
C THR A 57 4.79 1.05 10.19
N GLY A 58 5.20 0.81 11.44
CA GLY A 58 5.51 1.86 12.41
C GLY A 58 4.40 2.91 12.53
N ASN A 59 4.80 4.18 12.48
CA ASN A 59 3.89 5.30 12.72
C ASN A 59 2.83 5.49 11.62
N ALA A 60 3.02 4.88 10.44
CA ALA A 60 2.01 4.89 9.38
C ALA A 60 0.87 3.92 9.71
N LEU A 61 1.22 2.73 10.21
CA LEU A 61 0.25 1.74 10.65
C LEU A 61 -0.52 2.24 11.88
N ASP A 62 0.16 2.85 12.86
CA ASP A 62 -0.48 3.39 14.08
C ASP A 62 -1.59 4.41 13.77
N TYR A 63 -1.44 5.19 12.70
CA TYR A 63 -2.49 6.13 12.27
C TYR A 63 -3.71 5.41 11.66
N VAL A 64 -3.47 4.33 10.94
CA VAL A 64 -4.53 3.60 10.23
C VAL A 64 -5.25 2.61 11.16
N SER A 65 -4.58 2.11 12.21
CA SER A 65 -5.14 1.18 13.20
C SER A 65 -6.52 1.61 13.76
N PRO A 66 -6.75 2.85 14.23
CA PRO A 66 -8.07 3.30 14.69
C PRO A 66 -9.15 3.25 13.62
N GLN A 67 -8.79 3.47 12.34
CA GLN A 67 -9.75 3.43 11.23
C GLN A 67 -10.12 1.99 10.88
N LEU A 68 -9.18 1.04 11.03
CA LEU A 68 -9.42 -0.39 10.87
C LEU A 68 -10.36 -0.93 11.94
N GLU A 69 -10.10 -0.59 13.21
CA GLU A 69 -10.94 -0.99 14.34
C GLU A 69 -12.35 -0.39 14.24
N GLY A 70 -12.45 0.86 13.79
CA GLY A 70 -13.72 1.56 13.62
C GLY A 70 -14.49 1.22 12.34
N HIS A 71 -13.98 0.33 11.47
CA HIS A 71 -14.54 0.05 10.15
C HIS A 71 -14.88 1.32 9.36
N SER A 72 -13.98 2.31 9.41
CA SER A 72 -14.22 3.63 8.83
C SER A 72 -14.56 3.51 7.34
N PRO A 73 -15.58 4.22 6.83
CA PRO A 73 -15.97 4.18 5.42
C PRO A 73 -14.84 4.65 4.49
N VAL A 74 -13.85 5.37 5.02
CA VAL A 74 -12.64 5.76 4.27
C VAL A 74 -11.88 4.54 3.74
N LEU A 75 -11.94 3.39 4.42
CA LEU A 75 -11.27 2.16 3.99
C LEU A 75 -11.97 1.45 2.82
N LEU A 76 -13.21 1.86 2.51
CA LEU A 76 -14.01 1.28 1.43
C LEU A 76 -13.82 1.99 0.10
N ASN A 77 -13.17 3.15 0.10
CA ASN A 77 -12.97 4.00 -1.07
C ASN A 77 -11.47 4.31 -1.21
N GLN A 78 -10.89 3.89 -2.33
CA GLN A 78 -9.46 4.02 -2.56
C GLN A 78 -9.04 5.50 -2.56
N ASP A 79 -9.80 6.36 -3.24
CA ASP A 79 -9.44 7.77 -3.38
C ASP A 79 -9.54 8.52 -2.06
N ALA A 80 -10.58 8.28 -1.27
CA ALA A 80 -10.75 8.87 0.06
C ALA A 80 -9.62 8.42 1.01
N PHE A 81 -9.25 7.14 0.96
CA PHE A 81 -8.12 6.62 1.72
C PHE A 81 -6.81 7.29 1.31
N LEU A 82 -6.53 7.40 0.01
CA LEU A 82 -5.32 8.04 -0.48
C LEU A 82 -5.24 9.51 -0.11
N GLN A 83 -6.34 10.26 -0.21
CA GLN A 83 -6.37 11.65 0.24
C GLN A 83 -6.07 11.77 1.73
N SER A 84 -6.67 10.92 2.56
CA SER A 84 -6.39 10.91 4.00
C SER A 84 -4.92 10.65 4.30
N ILE A 85 -4.31 9.72 3.55
CA ILE A 85 -2.92 9.35 3.69
C ILE A 85 -1.97 10.47 3.21
N ILE A 86 -2.28 11.09 2.07
CA ILE A 86 -1.52 12.23 1.54
C ILE A 86 -1.55 13.38 2.54
N THR A 87 -2.70 13.71 3.12
CA THR A 87 -2.79 14.79 4.12
C THR A 87 -1.84 14.58 5.30
N ILE A 88 -1.62 13.34 5.74
CA ILE A 88 -0.73 13.05 6.88
C ILE A 88 0.75 13.13 6.48
N PHE A 89 1.07 12.69 5.26
CA PHE A 89 2.45 12.67 4.77
C PHE A 89 2.88 13.98 4.14
N ASP A 90 1.95 14.84 3.75
CA ASP A 90 2.20 16.17 3.19
C ASP A 90 2.11 17.28 4.25
N ASP A 91 1.69 16.97 5.49
CA ASP A 91 1.69 17.93 6.60
C ASP A 91 3.14 18.24 7.04
N PRO A 92 3.61 19.49 6.86
CA PRO A 92 4.92 19.91 7.35
C PRO A 92 4.82 20.17 8.87
N HIS A 93 4.96 19.12 9.68
CA HIS A 93 5.29 19.29 11.09
C HIS A 93 6.79 19.54 11.29
#